data_AF-A0A0K8VMC1-F1
#
_entry.id   AF-A0A0K8VMC1-F1
#
_cell.length_a   1.000
_cell.length_b   1.000
_cell.length_c   1.000
_cell.angle_alpha   90.00
_cell.angle_beta   90.00
_cell.angle_gamma   90.00
#
_symmetry.space_group_name_H-M   'P 1'
#
loop_
_entity.id
_entity.type
_entity.pdbx_description
1 polymer ?
#
loop_
_entity_poly.entity_id
_entity_poly.type
_entity_poly.pdbx_seq_one_letter_code
_entity_poly.pdbx_strand_id
1 'polypeptide(L)'
;MFTTHKLCLVVRLCFCAHIALTTLSPISAAEIEGNPCEIKQGVFGRCALPRDCPDIAKQMQNLGLTKADVKRCGFTIYEEIICCPLANERNLLGIFDTKKDFLESEKKSNDDKQTRGDFDGAQERKAKKACRLLDEYAEPYTVPHVLGGSPVAPGEYPHMAAIGYAPINPQSSPYEFRCGGALIDKRFVLTAAHCVNRPDSKPIIVRLGVTDFNNPEQMKNAVDVPIEALYPHMNYRNLENISSLPAH
;
A
#
# COMPACT_ATOMS: atom_id res chain seq x y z
N MET A 1 10.39 -2.39 -64.86
CA MET A 1 10.08 -3.52 -63.94
C MET A 1 11.37 -3.87 -63.19
N PHE A 2 11.26 -4.38 -61.97
CA PHE A 2 12.31 -4.53 -60.93
C PHE A 2 12.49 -3.29 -60.04
N THR A 3 11.88 -3.33 -58.84
CA THR A 3 12.51 -3.01 -57.54
C THR A 3 11.53 -3.01 -56.35
N THR A 4 10.34 -3.62 -56.45
CA THR A 4 9.42 -3.76 -55.29
C THR A 4 9.72 -4.95 -54.37
N HIS A 5 10.56 -5.90 -54.80
CA HIS A 5 10.84 -7.14 -54.04
C HIS A 5 12.00 -7.05 -53.03
N LYS A 6 12.93 -6.10 -53.19
CA LYS A 6 14.10 -5.97 -52.29
C LYS A 6 13.80 -5.18 -51.00
N LEU A 7 12.81 -4.29 -51.03
CA LEU A 7 12.44 -3.47 -49.87
C LEU A 7 11.69 -4.28 -48.79
N CYS A 8 10.92 -5.31 -49.20
CA CYS A 8 10.14 -6.12 -48.27
C CYS A 8 10.99 -7.11 -47.45
N LEU A 9 12.13 -7.57 -48.00
CA LEU A 9 13.02 -8.52 -47.32
C LEU A 9 13.85 -7.85 -46.21
N VAL A 10 14.31 -6.61 -46.44
CA VAL A 10 15.11 -5.85 -45.46
C VAL A 10 14.25 -5.42 -44.27
N VAL A 11 12.99 -5.06 -44.50
CA VAL A 11 12.05 -4.69 -43.42
C VAL A 11 11.70 -5.90 -42.54
N ARG A 12 11.58 -7.12 -43.11
CA ARG A 12 11.34 -8.35 -42.32
C ARG A 12 12.54 -8.77 -41.46
N LEU A 13 13.77 -8.56 -41.94
CA LEU A 13 14.98 -8.91 -41.18
C LEU A 13 15.25 -7.94 -40.01
N CYS A 14 14.93 -6.65 -40.16
CA CYS A 14 15.03 -5.68 -39.05
C CYS A 14 13.98 -5.90 -37.95
N PHE A 15 12.77 -6.35 -38.30
CA PHE A 15 11.73 -6.65 -37.31
C PHE A 15 12.04 -7.90 -36.47
N CYS A 16 12.72 -8.91 -37.02
CA CYS A 16 13.11 -10.09 -36.24
C CYS A 16 14.30 -9.82 -35.30
N ALA A 17 15.21 -8.91 -35.66
CA ALA A 17 16.36 -8.57 -34.82
C ALA A 17 16.00 -7.74 -33.57
N HIS A 18 14.91 -6.96 -33.61
CA HIS A 18 14.44 -6.20 -32.44
C HIS A 18 13.62 -7.04 -31.44
N ILE A 19 13.08 -8.17 -31.87
CA ILE A 19 12.31 -9.07 -30.98
C ILE A 19 13.26 -9.95 -30.14
N ALA A 20 14.54 -10.09 -30.53
CA ALA A 20 15.51 -10.96 -29.86
C ALA A 20 16.41 -10.26 -28.81
N LEU A 21 16.29 -8.95 -28.58
CA LEU A 21 17.19 -8.20 -27.66
C LEU A 21 16.56 -7.77 -26.33
N THR A 22 15.34 -8.18 -26.00
CA THR A 22 14.67 -7.82 -24.73
C THR A 22 14.50 -9.00 -23.76
N THR A 23 15.35 -10.02 -23.86
CA THR A 23 15.36 -11.10 -22.86
C THR A 23 16.18 -10.74 -21.63
N LEU A 24 15.53 -10.87 -20.48
CA LEU A 24 16.07 -11.08 -19.12
C LEU A 24 16.50 -9.82 -18.35
N SER A 25 15.52 -9.07 -17.88
CA SER A 25 15.62 -8.52 -16.51
C SER A 25 15.47 -9.69 -15.53
N PRO A 26 16.36 -9.88 -14.55
CA PRO A 26 16.18 -10.93 -13.55
C PRO A 26 14.87 -10.64 -12.80
N ILE A 27 13.97 -11.63 -12.85
CA ILE A 27 12.77 -11.70 -12.03
C ILE A 27 13.27 -11.62 -10.59
N SER A 28 12.97 -10.51 -9.91
CA SER A 28 13.21 -10.37 -8.48
C SER A 28 12.46 -11.51 -7.79
N ALA A 29 13.21 -12.46 -7.25
CA ALA A 29 12.66 -13.44 -6.33
C ALA A 29 11.96 -12.66 -5.21
N ALA A 30 10.70 -13.00 -4.93
CA ALA A 30 9.99 -12.41 -3.81
C ALA A 30 10.86 -12.55 -2.54
N GLU A 31 11.24 -11.43 -1.93
CA GLU A 31 12.13 -11.40 -0.76
C GLU A 31 11.35 -11.85 0.49
N ILE A 32 11.54 -13.11 0.88
CA ILE A 32 10.96 -13.74 2.07
C ILE A 32 11.89 -13.49 3.27
N GLU A 33 11.37 -13.61 4.49
CA GLU A 33 12.17 -13.64 5.71
C GLU A 33 13.38 -14.58 5.57
N GLY A 34 14.58 -14.09 5.90
CA GLY A 34 15.84 -14.81 5.76
C GLY A 34 16.60 -14.56 4.45
N ASN A 35 15.97 -13.98 3.43
CA ASN A 35 16.64 -13.71 2.15
C ASN A 35 17.71 -12.61 2.26
N PRO A 36 18.79 -12.68 1.45
CA PRO A 36 19.77 -11.61 1.36
C PRO A 36 19.19 -10.42 0.58
N CYS A 37 19.53 -9.21 1.00
CA CYS A 37 19.06 -7.95 0.41
C CYS A 37 20.19 -6.92 0.35
N GLU A 38 20.11 -5.92 -0.54
CA GLU A 38 21.13 -4.87 -0.69
C GLU A 38 20.57 -3.48 -0.36
N ILE A 39 21.09 -2.84 0.68
CA ILE A 39 20.63 -1.55 1.21
C ILE A 39 21.11 -0.39 0.32
N LYS A 40 22.40 -0.37 -0.01
CA LYS A 40 23.08 0.57 -0.91
C LYS A 40 24.18 -0.17 -1.66
N GLN A 41 24.70 0.40 -2.75
CA GLN A 41 25.82 -0.18 -3.50
C GLN A 41 26.94 -0.66 -2.57
N GLY A 42 27.09 -1.98 -2.43
CA GLY A 42 28.11 -2.63 -1.59
C GLY A 42 27.78 -2.81 -0.11
N VAL A 43 26.55 -2.49 0.34
CA VAL A 43 26.05 -2.71 1.71
C VAL A 43 24.92 -3.74 1.67
N PHE A 44 25.20 -4.94 2.17
CA PHE A 44 24.28 -6.09 2.16
C PHE A 44 23.67 -6.34 3.54
N GLY A 45 22.50 -6.97 3.54
CA GLY A 45 21.71 -7.27 4.72
C GLY A 45 20.93 -8.57 4.59
N ARG A 46 20.09 -8.84 5.59
CA ARG A 46 19.14 -9.95 5.61
C ARG A 46 17.74 -9.43 5.92
N CYS A 47 16.75 -9.96 5.22
CA CYS A 47 15.35 -9.69 5.43
C CYS A 47 14.86 -10.28 6.76
N ALA A 48 14.46 -9.45 7.72
CA ALA A 48 13.83 -9.89 8.97
C ALA A 48 12.83 -8.84 9.48
N LEU A 49 12.00 -9.20 10.46
CA LEU A 49 11.08 -8.25 11.09
C LEU A 49 11.88 -7.20 11.89
N PRO A 50 11.37 -5.97 12.06
CA PRO A 50 12.06 -4.91 12.81
C PRO A 50 12.50 -5.31 14.22
N ARG A 51 11.72 -6.15 14.89
CA ARG A 51 12.05 -6.72 16.21
C ARG A 51 13.23 -7.71 16.18
N ASP A 52 13.46 -8.31 15.03
CA ASP A 52 14.48 -9.34 14.80
C ASP A 52 15.76 -8.74 14.16
N CYS A 53 15.83 -7.40 14.06
CA CYS A 53 17.06 -6.65 13.73
C CYS A 53 17.73 -6.13 15.02
N PRO A 54 18.64 -6.90 15.67
CA PRO A 54 19.36 -6.40 16.84
C PRO A 54 20.26 -5.22 16.46
N ASP A 55 20.28 -4.20 17.32
CA ASP A 55 21.17 -3.03 17.21
C ASP A 55 21.05 -2.23 15.90
N ILE A 56 19.90 -2.27 15.23
CA ILE A 56 19.66 -1.61 13.93
C ILE A 56 20.08 -0.13 13.93
N ALA A 57 19.78 0.62 14.99
CA ALA A 57 20.14 2.03 15.10
C ALA A 57 21.66 2.26 15.12
N LYS A 58 22.41 1.39 15.80
CA LYS A 58 23.89 1.45 15.90
C LYS A 58 24.53 1.03 14.58
N GLN A 59 24.01 -0.01 13.94
CA GLN A 59 24.49 -0.46 12.63
C GLN A 59 24.24 0.59 11.55
N MET A 60 23.07 1.25 11.56
CA MET A 60 22.79 2.35 10.64
C MET A 60 23.74 3.52 10.84
N GLN A 61 24.03 3.92 12.09
CA GLN A 61 25.01 4.96 12.38
C GLN A 61 26.42 4.59 11.89
N ASN A 62 26.87 3.37 12.18
CA ASN A 62 28.22 2.90 11.81
C ASN A 62 28.41 2.80 10.28
N LEU A 63 27.35 2.49 9.55
CA LEU A 63 27.36 2.36 8.09
C LEU A 63 26.97 3.65 7.36
N GLY A 64 26.75 4.76 8.08
CA GLY A 64 26.34 6.04 7.50
C GLY A 64 24.97 6.00 6.81
N LEU A 65 24.10 5.11 7.27
CA LEU A 65 22.75 4.91 6.73
C LEU A 65 21.74 5.78 7.47
N THR A 66 20.80 6.32 6.70
CA THR A 66 19.68 7.13 7.19
C THR A 66 18.37 6.35 7.08
N LYS A 67 17.29 6.89 7.64
CA LYS A 67 15.95 6.28 7.54
C LYS A 67 15.49 6.08 6.10
N ALA A 68 15.95 6.92 5.17
CA ALA A 68 15.63 6.80 3.75
C ALA A 68 16.34 5.62 3.07
N ASP A 69 17.39 5.08 3.69
CA ASP A 69 18.19 3.99 3.13
C ASP A 69 17.68 2.61 3.56
N VAL A 70 16.77 2.53 4.54
CA VAL A 70 16.21 1.27 5.00
C VAL A 70 15.34 0.70 3.89
N LYS A 71 15.85 -0.38 3.28
CA LYS A 71 15.12 -1.11 2.25
C LYS A 71 14.17 -2.12 2.86
N ARG A 72 13.11 -2.33 2.12
CA ARG A 72 12.01 -3.22 2.46
C ARG A 72 12.16 -4.53 1.71
N CYS A 73 11.96 -5.63 2.43
CA CYS A 73 12.00 -6.97 1.86
C CYS A 73 10.61 -7.54 1.60
N GLY A 74 9.65 -7.35 2.52
CA GLY A 74 8.34 -7.98 2.38
C GLY A 74 7.37 -7.71 3.53
N PHE A 75 6.25 -8.44 3.57
CA PHE A 75 5.16 -8.30 4.55
C PHE A 75 4.70 -9.65 5.06
N THR A 76 4.39 -9.70 6.35
CA THR A 76 3.46 -10.68 6.92
C THR A 76 2.05 -10.08 6.94
N ILE A 77 1.04 -10.88 7.29
CA ILE A 77 -0.35 -10.42 7.43
C ILE A 77 -0.56 -9.35 8.52
N TYR A 78 0.44 -9.09 9.36
CA TYR A 78 0.36 -8.14 10.46
C TYR A 78 1.49 -7.11 10.50
N GLU A 79 2.66 -7.40 9.90
CA GLU A 79 3.90 -6.63 10.11
C GLU A 79 4.83 -6.62 8.90
N GLU A 80 5.66 -5.59 8.79
CA GLU A 80 6.67 -5.37 7.75
C GLU A 80 7.97 -6.16 8.02
N ILE A 81 8.61 -6.69 6.97
CA ILE A 81 9.95 -7.29 6.96
C ILE A 81 10.91 -6.31 6.27
N ILE A 82 11.99 -5.92 6.96
CA ILE A 82 12.99 -4.95 6.50
C ILE A 82 14.35 -5.61 6.23
N CYS A 83 15.19 -4.96 5.42
CA CYS A 83 16.56 -5.38 5.21
C CYS A 83 17.44 -4.94 6.40
N CYS A 84 17.68 -5.83 7.36
CA CYS A 84 18.58 -5.56 8.48
C CYS A 84 20.03 -5.52 7.95
N PRO A 85 20.80 -4.45 8.20
CA PRO A 85 22.21 -4.42 7.83
C PRO A 85 22.98 -5.52 8.56
N LEU A 86 23.69 -6.36 7.81
CA LEU A 86 24.63 -7.28 8.43
C LEU A 86 25.92 -6.49 8.66
N ALA A 87 26.34 -6.37 9.91
CA ALA A 87 27.70 -5.93 10.18
C ALA A 87 28.63 -6.87 9.41
N ASN A 88 29.48 -6.31 8.55
CA ASN A 88 30.53 -7.09 7.90
C ASN A 88 31.58 -7.41 8.96
N GLU A 89 31.24 -8.29 9.90
CA GLU A 89 32.23 -9.02 10.66
C GLU A 89 32.84 -10.03 9.69
N ARG A 90 33.84 -9.57 8.94
CA ARG A 90 35.00 -10.43 8.76
C ARG A 90 35.53 -10.73 10.16
N ASN A 91 34.97 -11.76 10.78
CA ASN A 91 35.49 -12.26 12.03
C ASN A 91 36.88 -12.83 11.72
N LEU A 92 37.86 -12.41 12.50
CA LEU A 92 39.31 -12.50 12.28
C LEU A 92 39.88 -13.94 12.21
N LEU A 93 39.03 -14.98 12.14
CA LEU A 93 39.44 -16.39 12.22
C LEU A 93 38.91 -17.30 11.11
N GLY A 94 38.01 -16.86 10.22
CA GLY A 94 37.69 -17.59 8.98
C GLY A 94 37.12 -19.02 9.13
N ILE A 95 36.22 -19.28 10.08
CA ILE A 95 35.80 -20.66 10.42
C ILE A 95 34.39 -21.07 9.90
N PHE A 96 33.52 -20.18 9.42
CA PHE A 96 32.17 -20.58 8.99
C PHE A 96 31.74 -20.01 7.63
N ASP A 97 31.55 -20.91 6.65
CA ASP A 97 31.04 -20.65 5.31
C ASP A 97 29.56 -21.09 5.23
N THR A 98 28.65 -20.11 5.37
CA THR A 98 27.20 -20.30 5.41
C THR A 98 26.60 -20.72 4.08
N LYS A 99 27.37 -20.74 2.98
CA LYS A 99 26.90 -21.14 1.65
C LYS A 99 26.68 -22.64 1.53
N LYS A 100 27.41 -23.44 2.33
CA LYS A 100 27.39 -24.90 2.21
C LYS A 100 26.22 -25.54 2.96
N ASP A 101 25.88 -25.00 4.13
CA ASP A 101 24.74 -25.50 4.92
C ASP A 101 23.38 -25.15 4.30
N PHE A 102 23.33 -24.15 3.41
CA PHE A 102 22.11 -23.73 2.73
C PHE A 102 21.65 -24.71 1.64
N LEU A 103 22.61 -25.36 0.94
CA LEU A 103 22.33 -26.25 -0.20
C LEU A 103 21.80 -27.64 0.19
N GLU A 104 21.90 -28.03 1.46
CA GLU A 104 21.45 -29.35 1.94
C GLU A 104 19.96 -29.34 2.37
N SER A 105 19.38 -28.16 2.63
CA SER A 105 18.02 -28.03 3.18
C SER A 105 16.91 -28.09 2.13
N GLU A 106 17.18 -27.69 0.88
CA GLU A 106 16.20 -27.66 -0.23
C GLU A 106 15.74 -29.05 -0.69
N LYS A 107 16.44 -30.12 -0.32
CA LYS A 107 16.09 -31.49 -0.78
C LYS A 107 14.94 -32.15 -0.01
N LYS A 108 14.43 -31.56 1.08
CA LYS A 108 13.50 -32.26 2.00
C LYS A 108 12.03 -31.80 1.99
N SER A 109 11.64 -30.72 1.30
CA SER A 109 10.27 -30.16 1.44
C SER A 109 9.26 -30.55 0.35
N ASN A 110 9.59 -31.49 -0.54
CA ASN A 110 8.77 -31.80 -1.72
C ASN A 110 7.56 -32.73 -1.47
N ASP A 111 7.04 -32.83 -0.23
CA ASP A 111 6.02 -33.85 0.11
C ASP A 111 4.96 -33.40 1.12
N ASP A 112 4.36 -32.22 0.96
CA ASP A 112 3.02 -32.03 1.54
C ASP A 112 2.15 -31.05 0.75
N LYS A 113 1.12 -31.58 0.11
CA LYS A 113 0.13 -30.81 -0.65
C LYS A 113 -1.25 -31.33 -0.27
N GLN A 114 -1.88 -30.76 0.74
CA GLN A 114 -3.30 -31.00 0.98
C GLN A 114 -4.11 -29.83 1.57
N THR A 115 -4.86 -29.20 0.66
CA THR A 115 -6.25 -28.67 0.74
C THR A 115 -6.79 -27.91 1.97
N ARG A 116 -7.36 -26.72 1.70
CA ARG A 116 -8.64 -26.28 2.29
C ARG A 116 -9.50 -25.49 1.28
N GLY A 117 -10.59 -26.13 0.85
CA GLY A 117 -11.92 -25.53 0.73
C GLY A 117 -12.25 -24.65 -0.48
N ASP A 118 -12.71 -25.29 -1.56
CA ASP A 118 -13.38 -24.70 -2.70
C ASP A 118 -14.90 -24.56 -2.40
N PHE A 119 -15.51 -23.42 -2.75
CA PHE A 119 -16.97 -23.28 -2.84
C PHE A 119 -17.32 -22.42 -4.08
N ASP A 120 -18.07 -23.07 -4.97
CA ASP A 120 -18.54 -22.70 -6.30
C ASP A 120 -18.67 -21.21 -6.69
N GLY A 121 -18.05 -20.87 -7.83
CA GLY A 121 -18.74 -20.13 -8.91
C GLY A 121 -18.87 -18.61 -8.83
N ALA A 122 -18.33 -17.92 -7.83
CA ALA A 122 -18.46 -16.46 -7.72
C ALA A 122 -17.27 -15.71 -8.34
N GLN A 123 -17.51 -14.93 -9.39
CA GLN A 123 -16.58 -13.92 -9.89
C GLN A 123 -16.04 -13.10 -8.70
N GLU A 124 -14.71 -13.01 -8.59
CA GLU A 124 -14.07 -12.27 -7.51
C GLU A 124 -14.60 -10.83 -7.42
N ARG A 125 -14.90 -10.36 -6.20
CA ARG A 125 -15.33 -8.98 -5.97
C ARG A 125 -14.29 -8.01 -6.52
N LYS A 126 -14.72 -6.99 -7.26
CA LYS A 126 -13.82 -5.96 -7.83
C LYS A 126 -12.86 -5.36 -6.79
N ALA A 127 -13.32 -5.16 -5.56
CA ALA A 127 -12.48 -4.71 -4.45
C ALA A 127 -11.37 -5.72 -4.10
N LYS A 128 -11.64 -7.04 -4.07
CA LYS A 128 -10.61 -8.07 -3.85
C LYS A 128 -9.63 -8.13 -5.02
N LYS A 129 -10.12 -8.03 -6.25
CA LYS A 129 -9.26 -7.96 -7.43
C LYS A 129 -8.38 -6.71 -7.40
N ALA A 130 -8.93 -5.56 -7.03
CA ALA A 130 -8.20 -4.30 -6.89
C ALA A 130 -7.18 -4.37 -5.74
N CYS A 131 -7.56 -4.90 -4.58
CA CYS A 131 -6.63 -5.17 -3.48
C CYS A 131 -5.51 -6.09 -3.94
N ARG A 132 -5.81 -7.18 -4.66
CA ARG A 132 -4.78 -8.11 -5.15
C ARG A 132 -3.83 -7.46 -6.16
N LEU A 133 -4.35 -6.62 -7.06
CA LEU A 133 -3.52 -5.83 -7.98
C LEU A 133 -2.71 -4.77 -7.22
N LEU A 134 -3.29 -4.14 -6.20
CA LEU A 134 -2.53 -3.27 -5.30
C LEU A 134 -1.49 -4.08 -4.55
N ASP A 135 -1.75 -5.28 -4.06
CA ASP A 135 -0.74 -6.11 -3.40
C ASP A 135 0.37 -6.55 -4.38
N GLU A 136 0.07 -6.64 -5.68
CA GLU A 136 1.02 -6.93 -6.76
C GLU A 136 1.88 -5.71 -7.17
N TYR A 137 1.40 -4.48 -6.95
CA TYR A 137 2.08 -3.23 -7.34
C TYR A 137 2.44 -2.27 -6.19
N ALA A 138 1.90 -2.50 -4.99
CA ALA A 138 2.08 -1.67 -3.82
C ALA A 138 3.21 -2.25 -3.01
N GLU A 139 4.41 -1.71 -3.27
CA GLU A 139 5.39 -1.46 -2.23
C GLU A 139 4.63 -0.81 -1.07
N PRO A 140 4.43 -1.46 0.09
CA PRO A 140 3.76 -0.71 1.15
C PRO A 140 4.73 0.40 1.58
N TYR A 141 4.30 1.35 2.37
CA TYR A 141 5.19 2.41 2.82
C TYR A 141 4.72 2.80 4.21
N THR A 142 5.59 2.66 5.20
CA THR A 142 5.32 3.22 6.52
C THR A 142 6.54 3.93 7.06
N VAL A 143 6.79 5.15 6.59
CA VAL A 143 7.40 6.17 7.44
C VAL A 143 6.26 6.96 8.11
N PRO A 144 6.11 6.92 9.44
CA PRO A 144 5.28 7.89 10.11
C PRO A 144 6.06 9.20 10.20
N HIS A 145 5.65 10.20 9.42
CA HIS A 145 4.97 11.41 9.92
C HIS A 145 4.68 12.34 8.73
N VAL A 146 3.44 12.36 8.24
CA VAL A 146 2.98 13.36 7.27
C VAL A 146 2.85 14.69 8.01
N LEU A 147 3.94 15.45 8.12
CA LEU A 147 3.90 16.85 8.54
C LEU A 147 3.68 17.71 7.30
N GLY A 148 2.54 18.41 7.25
CA GLY A 148 2.20 19.35 6.17
C GLY A 148 1.52 18.73 4.94
N GLY A 149 1.74 17.45 4.66
CA GLY A 149 1.14 16.77 3.50
C GLY A 149 1.56 17.37 2.15
N SER A 150 1.07 16.80 1.06
CA SER A 150 1.20 17.35 -0.28
C SER A 150 -0.15 17.32 -1.00
N PRO A 151 -0.51 18.37 -1.76
CA PRO A 151 -1.71 18.35 -2.60
C PRO A 151 -1.69 17.18 -3.59
N VAL A 152 -2.84 16.56 -3.80
CA VAL A 152 -3.02 15.43 -4.72
C VAL A 152 -3.57 15.91 -6.08
N ALA A 153 -3.24 15.18 -7.14
CA ALA A 153 -3.77 15.51 -8.46
C ALA A 153 -5.29 15.24 -8.52
N PRO A 154 -6.07 16.04 -9.29
CA PRO A 154 -7.47 15.76 -9.50
C PRO A 154 -7.70 14.34 -10.05
N GLY A 155 -8.58 13.58 -9.40
CA GLY A 155 -8.92 12.21 -9.82
C GLY A 155 -7.93 11.12 -9.41
N GLU A 156 -6.85 11.46 -8.69
CA GLU A 156 -5.88 10.48 -8.17
C GLU A 156 -6.52 9.50 -7.18
N TYR A 157 -7.40 10.01 -6.30
CA TYR A 157 -8.18 9.24 -5.34
C TYR A 157 -9.68 9.42 -5.61
N PRO A 158 -10.24 8.79 -6.66
CA PRO A 158 -11.59 9.06 -7.13
C PRO A 158 -12.68 8.56 -6.16
N HIS A 159 -12.32 7.70 -5.22
CA HIS A 159 -13.21 7.19 -4.17
C HIS A 159 -13.30 8.13 -2.97
N MET A 160 -12.46 9.16 -2.86
CA MET A 160 -12.47 10.07 -1.71
C MET A 160 -13.79 10.83 -1.61
N ALA A 161 -14.36 10.85 -0.41
CA ALA A 161 -15.62 11.49 -0.11
C ALA A 161 -15.46 12.47 1.06
N ALA A 162 -16.05 13.66 0.92
CA ALA A 162 -16.13 14.63 2.01
C ALA A 162 -17.55 14.64 2.59
N ILE A 163 -17.65 14.48 3.91
CA ILE A 163 -18.92 14.35 4.63
C ILE A 163 -19.26 15.68 5.29
N GLY A 164 -20.39 16.26 4.88
CA GLY A 164 -20.86 17.57 5.29
C GLY A 164 -22.02 17.50 6.28
N TYR A 165 -22.04 18.47 7.18
CA TYR A 165 -23.02 18.66 8.24
C TYR A 165 -23.72 20.00 8.06
N ALA A 166 -24.83 20.20 8.79
CA ALA A 166 -25.45 21.51 8.90
C ALA A 166 -24.41 22.54 9.42
N PRO A 167 -24.33 23.72 8.80
CA PRO A 167 -23.32 24.71 9.15
C PRO A 167 -23.61 25.29 10.55
N ILE A 168 -22.56 25.46 11.34
CA ILE A 168 -22.68 26.18 12.63
C ILE A 168 -23.01 27.66 12.40
N ASN A 169 -22.50 28.24 11.30
CA ASN A 169 -22.74 29.62 10.88
C ASN A 169 -23.23 29.65 9.42
N PRO A 170 -24.53 29.91 9.18
CA PRO A 170 -25.13 29.89 7.83
C PRO A 170 -24.52 30.87 6.83
N GLN A 171 -23.77 31.88 7.30
CA GLN A 171 -23.24 32.96 6.47
C GLN A 171 -21.96 32.60 5.71
N SER A 172 -21.28 31.49 6.04
CA SER A 172 -19.98 31.13 5.43
C SER A 172 -20.08 30.09 4.30
N SER A 173 -20.89 29.05 4.49
CA SER A 173 -21.06 27.94 3.55
C SER A 173 -22.37 27.21 3.84
N PRO A 174 -23.05 26.64 2.82
CA PRO A 174 -24.25 25.84 3.04
C PRO A 174 -23.99 24.57 3.86
N TYR A 175 -22.74 24.09 3.90
CA TYR A 175 -22.33 22.88 4.61
C TYR A 175 -20.97 23.04 5.27
N GLU A 176 -20.78 22.36 6.40
CA GLU A 176 -19.49 22.24 7.06
C GLU A 176 -18.94 20.82 6.87
N PHE A 177 -17.81 20.68 6.17
CA PHE A 177 -17.17 19.38 5.93
C PHE A 177 -16.18 19.07 7.05
N ARG A 178 -16.47 18.01 7.83
CA ARG A 178 -15.71 17.68 9.05
C ARG A 178 -15.15 16.26 9.08
N CYS A 179 -15.56 15.42 8.13
CA CYS A 179 -15.14 14.03 8.04
C CYS A 179 -14.85 13.64 6.59
N GLY A 180 -14.01 12.61 6.43
CA GLY A 180 -13.79 11.93 5.17
C GLY A 180 -14.51 10.58 5.10
N GLY A 181 -14.51 9.99 3.91
CA GLY A 181 -15.01 8.65 3.66
C GLY A 181 -14.54 8.12 2.31
N ALA A 182 -14.97 6.91 1.97
CA ALA A 182 -14.69 6.28 0.69
C ALA A 182 -15.98 5.79 0.02
N LEU A 183 -16.20 6.15 -1.24
CA LEU A 183 -17.28 5.61 -2.06
C LEU A 183 -17.00 4.13 -2.37
N ILE A 184 -17.76 3.22 -1.76
CA ILE A 184 -17.59 1.76 -1.90
C ILE A 184 -18.57 1.14 -2.90
N ASP A 185 -19.66 1.84 -3.18
CA ASP A 185 -20.66 1.49 -4.20
C ASP A 185 -21.35 2.78 -4.68
N LYS A 186 -22.14 2.72 -5.75
CA LYS A 186 -22.83 3.85 -6.39
C LYS A 186 -23.65 4.73 -5.43
N ARG A 187 -24.10 4.17 -4.31
CA ARG A 187 -24.93 4.86 -3.30
C ARG A 187 -24.45 4.61 -1.86
N PHE A 188 -23.24 4.08 -1.69
CA PHE A 188 -22.72 3.73 -0.36
C PHE A 188 -21.34 4.32 -0.14
N VAL A 189 -21.21 5.07 0.95
CA VAL A 189 -19.96 5.65 1.43
C VAL A 189 -19.61 5.02 2.77
N LEU A 190 -18.40 4.51 2.88
CA LEU A 190 -17.83 3.99 4.11
C LEU A 190 -17.12 5.13 4.86
N THR A 191 -17.36 5.23 6.16
CA THR A 191 -16.72 6.22 7.04
C THR A 191 -16.59 5.69 8.47
N ALA A 192 -15.96 6.46 9.34
CA ALA A 192 -15.87 6.15 10.75
C ALA A 192 -17.21 6.33 11.47
N ALA A 193 -17.53 5.44 12.39
CA ALA A 193 -18.78 5.50 13.15
C ALA A 193 -18.96 6.82 13.93
N HIS A 194 -17.87 7.43 14.41
CA HIS A 194 -17.91 8.71 15.13
C HIS A 194 -18.31 9.90 14.25
N CYS A 195 -18.28 9.76 12.91
CA CYS A 195 -18.77 10.78 11.99
C CYS A 195 -20.30 10.73 11.86
N VAL A 196 -20.91 9.56 12.05
CA VAL A 196 -22.35 9.36 11.82
C VAL A 196 -23.16 9.20 13.10
N ASN A 197 -22.50 8.88 14.22
CA ASN A 197 -23.15 8.59 15.50
C ASN A 197 -22.87 9.68 16.54
N ARG A 198 -23.17 10.94 16.18
CA ARG A 198 -23.15 12.09 17.11
C ARG A 198 -24.59 12.54 17.41
N PRO A 199 -24.94 12.81 18.68
CA PRO A 199 -26.31 13.19 19.03
C PRO A 199 -26.74 14.52 18.39
N ASP A 200 -25.83 15.49 18.32
CA ASP A 200 -26.17 16.90 18.01
C ASP A 200 -25.83 17.30 16.58
N SER A 201 -25.19 16.41 15.82
CA SER A 201 -24.62 16.74 14.51
C SER A 201 -24.61 15.51 13.63
N LYS A 202 -25.67 15.34 12.84
CA LYS A 202 -25.77 14.28 11.84
C LYS A 202 -25.29 14.80 10.49
N PRO A 203 -24.54 13.99 9.73
CA PRO A 203 -24.16 14.38 8.39
C PRO A 203 -25.39 14.39 7.48
N ILE A 204 -25.44 15.34 6.56
CA ILE A 204 -26.60 15.58 5.68
C ILE A 204 -26.24 15.48 4.19
N ILE A 205 -24.97 15.61 3.85
CA ILE A 205 -24.49 15.64 2.46
C ILE A 205 -23.16 14.92 2.34
N VAL A 206 -22.91 14.31 1.18
CA VAL A 206 -21.59 13.86 0.75
C VAL A 206 -21.20 14.64 -0.51
N ARG A 207 -19.97 15.17 -0.53
CA ARG A 207 -19.34 15.77 -1.71
C ARG A 207 -18.30 14.83 -2.30
N LEU A 208 -18.33 14.67 -3.62
CA LEU A 208 -17.41 13.84 -4.41
C LEU A 208 -16.78 14.66 -5.56
N GLY A 209 -15.66 14.17 -6.08
CA GLY A 209 -15.10 14.64 -7.37
C GLY A 209 -14.23 15.89 -7.33
N VAL A 210 -13.84 16.36 -6.14
CA VAL A 210 -12.98 17.54 -5.97
C VAL A 210 -11.82 17.26 -5.03
N THR A 211 -10.67 17.91 -5.27
CA THR A 211 -9.50 17.84 -4.39
C THR A 211 -9.20 19.17 -3.69
N ASP A 212 -9.70 20.29 -4.22
CA ASP A 212 -9.57 21.63 -3.62
C ASP A 212 -10.92 22.37 -3.59
N PHE A 213 -11.41 22.70 -2.39
CA PHE A 213 -12.68 23.42 -2.21
C PHE A 213 -12.59 24.92 -2.54
N ASN A 214 -11.39 25.47 -2.62
CA ASN A 214 -11.17 26.88 -2.95
C ASN A 214 -11.00 27.10 -4.47
N ASN A 215 -10.91 26.02 -5.25
CA ASN A 215 -10.78 26.10 -6.70
C ASN A 215 -12.17 26.12 -7.37
N PRO A 216 -12.61 27.26 -7.92
CA PRO A 216 -13.94 27.39 -8.50
C PRO A 216 -14.15 26.51 -9.74
N GLU A 217 -13.09 26.21 -10.51
CA GLU A 217 -13.18 25.35 -11.68
C GLU A 217 -13.39 23.88 -11.30
N GLN A 218 -12.72 23.41 -10.23
CA GLN A 218 -12.99 22.08 -9.69
C GLN A 218 -14.40 21.99 -9.11
N MET A 219 -14.83 23.03 -8.41
CA MET A 219 -16.14 23.09 -7.76
C MET A 219 -17.32 23.00 -8.74
N LYS A 220 -17.14 23.34 -10.02
CA LYS A 220 -18.16 23.10 -11.07
C LYS A 220 -18.45 21.62 -11.29
N ASN A 221 -17.48 20.74 -11.01
CA ASN A 221 -17.59 19.29 -11.17
C ASN A 221 -17.88 18.58 -9.84
N ALA A 222 -18.07 19.33 -8.75
CA ALA A 222 -18.42 18.76 -7.45
C ALA A 222 -19.80 18.10 -7.53
N VAL A 223 -19.91 16.90 -6.97
CA VAL A 223 -21.18 16.18 -6.87
C VAL A 223 -21.59 16.14 -5.40
N ASP A 224 -22.63 16.90 -5.06
CA ASP A 224 -23.23 16.92 -3.73
C ASP A 224 -24.46 16.00 -3.70
N VAL A 225 -24.43 14.99 -2.83
CA VAL A 225 -25.49 13.98 -2.71
C VAL A 225 -26.05 13.99 -1.28
N PRO A 226 -27.37 14.22 -1.09
CA PRO A 226 -28.01 14.10 0.21
C PRO A 226 -27.92 12.70 0.79
N ILE A 227 -27.76 12.61 2.11
CA ILE A 227 -27.69 11.33 2.82
C ILE A 227 -29.09 10.85 3.18
N GLU A 228 -29.47 9.68 2.70
CA GLU A 228 -30.78 9.05 2.97
C GLU A 228 -30.80 8.31 4.31
N ALA A 229 -29.73 7.58 4.63
CA ALA A 229 -29.69 6.71 5.81
C ALA A 229 -28.26 6.57 6.36
N LEU A 230 -28.18 6.30 7.67
CA LEU A 230 -26.93 6.08 8.40
C LEU A 230 -26.95 4.68 9.03
N TYR A 231 -25.86 3.94 8.84
CA TYR A 231 -25.71 2.55 9.33
C TYR A 231 -24.48 2.45 10.25
N PRO A 232 -24.49 3.04 11.46
CA PRO A 232 -23.40 2.84 12.41
C PRO A 232 -23.31 1.37 12.82
N HIS A 233 -22.09 0.89 13.10
CA HIS A 233 -21.89 -0.48 13.57
C HIS A 233 -22.61 -0.68 14.92
N MET A 234 -23.36 -1.79 15.08
CA MET A 234 -24.22 -2.05 16.24
C MET A 234 -23.48 -2.00 17.58
N ASN A 235 -22.20 -2.39 17.59
CA ASN A 235 -21.37 -2.40 18.79
C ASN A 235 -20.51 -1.14 18.97
N TYR A 236 -20.71 -0.11 18.14
CA TYR A 236 -19.98 1.14 18.31
C TYR A 236 -20.41 1.84 19.60
N ARG A 237 -19.43 2.13 20.47
CA ARG A 237 -19.62 2.87 21.72
C ARG A 237 -18.93 4.23 21.60
N ASN A 238 -19.67 5.32 21.81
CA ASN A 238 -19.04 6.63 21.91
C ASN A 238 -18.31 6.72 23.25
N LEU A 239 -16.98 6.89 23.21
CA LEU A 239 -16.12 6.94 24.40
C LEU A 239 -16.33 8.22 25.24
N GLU A 240 -17.08 9.22 24.72
CA GLU A 240 -17.49 10.40 25.49
C GLU A 240 -18.39 10.08 26.70
N ASN A 241 -18.91 8.84 26.80
CA ASN A 241 -19.71 8.37 27.93
C ASN A 241 -18.92 7.52 28.96
N ILE A 242 -17.58 7.47 28.90
CA ILE A 242 -16.73 6.67 29.82
C ILE A 242 -16.30 7.48 31.07
N SER A 243 -16.96 8.58 31.39
CA SER A 243 -16.75 9.29 32.67
C SER A 243 -17.51 8.66 33.86
N SER A 244 -18.14 7.48 33.70
CA SER A 244 -18.95 6.83 34.74
C SER A 244 -18.49 5.42 35.17
N LEU A 245 -17.31 4.96 34.75
CA LEU A 245 -16.76 3.69 35.28
C LEU A 245 -16.01 3.95 36.60
N PRO A 246 -16.43 3.36 37.73
CA PRO A 246 -15.66 3.44 38.97
C PRO A 246 -14.36 2.66 38.78
N ALA A 247 -13.24 3.30 39.14
CA ALA A 247 -11.96 2.62 39.24
C ALA A 247 -12.08 1.51 40.28
N HIS A 248 -11.81 0.27 39.86
CA HIS A 248 -11.57 -0.88 40.75
C HIS A 248 -10.08 -1.14 40.85
#